data_AF-A0A2I0PEW2-F1
#
_entry.id   AF-A0A2I0PEW2-F1
#
_cell.length_a   1.000
_cell.length_b   1.000
_cell.length_c   1.000
_cell.angle_alpha   90.00
_cell.angle_beta   90.00
_cell.angle_gamma   90.00
#
_symmetry.space_group_name_H-M   'P 1'
#
loop_
_entity.id
_entity.type
_entity.pdbx_description
1 polymer ?
#
loop_
_entity_poly.entity_id
_entity_poly.type
_entity_poly.pdbx_seq_one_letter_code
_entity_poly.pdbx_strand_id
1 'polypeptide(L)'
;MNEQVHLRFRTEVRHFSLVAILNFIFAAIVMAMSVAYIVDAVFGIISPGSPLLPRAFSGAVALACFGLAISWIISTIQVFEGVEEISGELEESDDPVSEDRITCLMVKMLAHYRNNQATIRRMILVSTLGGYCFFALGILTSLEAFVITSDGISFTLDSLLVIPAMILTIGIALVSLLSSHTFSQFAATWDRRIEEIDAAECTLKKNLGLDES
;
A
#
# COMPACT_ATOMS: atom_id res chain seq x y z
N MET A 1 -3.97 -23.19 24.82
CA MET A 1 -4.94 -22.44 24.00
C MET A 1 -4.52 -20.98 23.85
N ASN A 2 -4.11 -20.30 24.93
CA ASN A 2 -3.69 -18.89 24.92
C ASN A 2 -2.43 -18.57 24.10
N GLU A 3 -1.45 -19.46 24.10
CA GLU A 3 -0.21 -19.25 23.34
C GLU A 3 -0.47 -19.23 21.81
N GLN A 4 -1.42 -20.05 21.33
CA GLN A 4 -1.79 -20.08 19.91
C GLN A 4 -2.55 -18.82 19.48
N VAL A 5 -3.45 -18.29 20.34
CA VAL A 5 -4.18 -17.04 20.07
C VAL A 5 -3.21 -15.85 20.07
N HIS A 6 -2.30 -15.80 21.04
CA HIS A 6 -1.26 -14.78 21.13
C HIS A 6 -0.32 -14.79 19.92
N LEU A 7 0.21 -15.96 19.54
CA LEU A 7 1.08 -16.11 18.36
C LEU A 7 0.36 -15.71 17.07
N ARG A 8 -0.93 -16.05 16.94
CA ARG A 8 -1.72 -15.69 15.76
C ARG A 8 -1.96 -14.17 15.69
N PHE A 9 -2.31 -13.52 16.80
CA PHE A 9 -2.48 -12.08 16.87
C PHE A 9 -1.19 -11.33 16.57
N ARG A 10 -0.06 -11.75 17.17
CA ARG A 10 1.26 -11.18 16.88
C ARG A 10 1.64 -11.32 15.41
N THR A 11 1.35 -12.48 14.81
CA THR A 11 1.58 -12.72 13.38
C THR A 11 0.72 -11.79 12.53
N GLU A 12 -0.54 -11.58 12.89
CA GLU A 12 -1.49 -10.72 12.19
C GLU A 12 -1.05 -9.24 12.23
N VAL A 13 -0.62 -8.74 13.40
CA VAL A 13 -0.03 -7.39 13.57
C VAL A 13 1.24 -7.22 12.73
N ARG A 14 2.12 -8.23 12.71
CA ARG A 14 3.35 -8.20 11.90
C ARG A 14 3.06 -8.17 10.40
N HIS A 15 2.04 -8.91 9.93
CA HIS A 15 1.62 -8.85 8.53
C HIS A 15 1.10 -7.47 8.18
N PHE A 16 0.28 -6.85 9.03
CA PHE A 16 -0.19 -5.49 8.80
C PHE A 16 0.98 -4.50 8.72
N SER A 17 1.93 -4.59 9.65
CA SER A 17 3.14 -3.75 9.68
C SER A 17 3.97 -3.89 8.40
N LEU A 18 4.26 -5.13 7.97
CA LEU A 18 4.98 -5.37 6.71
C LEU A 18 4.28 -4.75 5.51
N VAL A 19 2.95 -4.85 5.44
CA VAL A 19 2.19 -4.35 4.30
C VAL A 19 2.13 -2.82 4.30
N ALA A 20 2.01 -2.19 5.47
CA ALA A 20 2.12 -0.73 5.62
C ALA A 20 3.49 -0.22 5.16
N ILE A 21 4.58 -0.93 5.51
CA ILE A 21 5.93 -0.63 5.03
C ILE A 21 6.02 -0.75 3.51
N LEU A 22 5.44 -1.81 2.90
CA LEU A 22 5.42 -1.96 1.44
C LEU A 22 4.66 -0.80 0.76
N ASN A 23 3.53 -0.36 1.33
CA ASN A 23 2.78 0.78 0.82
C ASN A 23 3.54 2.11 0.96
N PHE A 24 4.28 2.29 2.06
CA PHE A 24 5.17 3.42 2.24
C PHE A 24 6.28 3.44 1.18
N ILE A 25 6.92 2.29 0.92
CA ILE A 25 7.94 2.14 -0.13
C ILE A 25 7.36 2.49 -1.50
N PHE A 26 6.15 1.99 -1.81
CA PHE A 26 5.45 2.32 -3.05
C PHE A 26 5.25 3.83 -3.21
N ALA A 27 4.76 4.51 -2.18
CA ALA A 27 4.55 5.96 -2.22
C ALA A 27 5.86 6.74 -2.37
N ALA A 28 6.94 6.30 -1.72
CA ALA A 28 8.28 6.87 -1.89
C ALA A 28 8.79 6.74 -3.33
N ILE A 29 8.51 5.61 -3.99
CA ILE A 29 8.87 5.40 -5.39
C ILE A 29 8.06 6.30 -6.32
N VAL A 30 6.73 6.40 -6.12
CA VAL A 30 5.88 7.32 -6.89
C VAL A 30 6.38 8.76 -6.73
N MET A 31 6.78 9.14 -5.52
CA MET A 31 7.38 10.44 -5.24
C MET A 31 8.68 10.65 -6.02
N ALA A 32 9.60 9.70 -5.98
CA ALA A 32 10.88 9.78 -6.70
C ALA A 32 10.67 9.91 -8.22
N MET A 33 9.77 9.10 -8.79
CA MET A 33 9.41 9.18 -10.21
C MET A 33 8.79 10.53 -10.55
N SER A 34 7.88 11.03 -9.72
CA SER A 34 7.25 12.34 -9.91
C SER A 34 8.30 13.45 -9.92
N VAL A 35 9.28 13.42 -9.01
CA VAL A 35 10.40 14.38 -9.00
C VAL A 35 11.21 14.29 -10.29
N ALA A 36 11.52 13.09 -10.78
CA ALA A 36 12.26 12.91 -12.03
C ALA A 36 11.54 13.55 -13.23
N TYR A 37 10.21 13.34 -13.35
CA TYR A 37 9.41 13.97 -14.41
C TYR A 37 9.25 15.49 -14.25
N ILE A 38 9.23 16.01 -13.03
CA ILE A 38 9.26 17.46 -12.78
C ILE A 38 10.59 18.05 -13.26
N VAL A 39 11.72 17.43 -12.93
CA VAL A 39 13.04 17.86 -13.38
C VAL A 39 13.13 17.80 -14.90
N ASP A 40 12.63 16.73 -15.53
CA ASP A 40 12.56 16.65 -16.98
C ASP A 40 11.67 17.74 -17.59
N ALA A 41 10.51 18.03 -17.00
CA ALA A 41 9.66 19.12 -17.47
C ALA A 41 10.40 20.48 -17.47
N VAL A 42 11.31 20.72 -16.53
CA VAL A 42 12.08 21.98 -16.40
C VAL A 42 13.35 22.00 -17.27
N PHE A 43 14.10 20.90 -17.35
CA PHE A 43 15.40 20.85 -18.03
C PHE A 43 15.40 20.10 -19.37
N GLY A 44 14.49 19.15 -19.58
CA GLY A 44 14.33 18.42 -20.86
C GLY A 44 15.40 17.36 -21.06
N ILE A 45 15.87 16.80 -19.95
CA ILE A 45 17.00 15.86 -19.90
C ILE A 45 16.59 14.48 -20.42
N ILE A 46 15.36 14.03 -20.11
CA ILE A 46 14.81 12.74 -20.50
C ILE A 46 14.21 12.80 -21.91
N SER A 47 13.58 13.93 -22.28
CA SER A 47 12.98 14.11 -23.61
C SER A 47 13.57 15.30 -24.38
N PRO A 48 14.86 15.24 -24.80
CA PRO A 48 15.50 16.30 -25.57
C PRO A 48 14.82 16.47 -26.93
N GLY A 49 14.40 17.70 -27.25
CA GLY A 49 13.70 18.02 -28.51
C GLY A 49 12.18 17.83 -28.49
N SER A 50 11.60 17.39 -27.37
CA SER A 50 10.14 17.34 -27.22
C SER A 50 9.51 18.75 -27.27
N PRO A 51 8.33 18.91 -27.90
CA PRO A 51 7.63 20.19 -27.89
C PRO A 51 7.27 20.62 -26.45
N LEU A 52 7.20 21.93 -26.20
CA LEU A 52 6.94 22.49 -24.86
C LEU A 52 5.64 21.97 -24.23
N LEU A 53 4.60 21.78 -25.04
CA LEU A 53 3.25 21.45 -24.59
C LEU A 53 3.12 20.05 -23.94
N PRO A 54 3.57 18.93 -24.56
CA PRO A 54 3.56 17.61 -23.92
C PRO A 54 4.46 17.57 -22.67
N ARG A 55 5.56 18.31 -22.68
CA ARG A 55 6.50 18.39 -21.55
C ARG A 55 5.93 19.18 -20.35
N ALA A 56 5.22 20.27 -20.61
CA ALA A 56 4.49 21.00 -19.57
C ALA A 56 3.34 20.16 -18.99
N PHE A 57 2.64 19.40 -19.85
CA PHE A 57 1.57 18.51 -19.42
C PHE A 57 2.08 17.37 -18.52
N SER A 58 3.15 16.67 -18.91
CA SER A 58 3.75 15.62 -18.08
C SER A 58 4.26 16.15 -16.74
N GLY A 59 4.87 17.34 -16.74
CA GLY A 59 5.29 18.03 -15.51
C GLY A 59 4.12 18.38 -14.58
N ALA A 60 3.00 18.86 -15.12
CA ALA A 60 1.80 19.16 -14.33
C ALA A 60 1.19 17.91 -13.70
N VAL A 61 1.12 16.81 -14.46
CA VAL A 61 0.66 15.51 -13.95
C VAL A 61 1.62 15.00 -12.86
N ALA A 62 2.93 15.10 -13.08
CA ALA A 62 3.93 14.69 -12.10
C ALA A 62 3.82 15.48 -10.79
N LEU A 63 3.54 16.79 -10.85
CA LEU A 63 3.35 17.62 -9.67
C LEU A 63 2.10 17.22 -8.86
N ALA A 64 1.00 16.85 -9.55
CA ALA A 64 -0.19 16.30 -8.90
C ALA A 64 0.13 14.95 -8.23
N CYS A 65 0.82 14.05 -8.92
CA CYS A 65 1.25 12.76 -8.37
C CYS A 65 2.17 12.91 -7.15
N PHE A 66 3.07 13.89 -7.17
CA PHE A 66 3.95 14.19 -6.04
C PHE A 66 3.17 14.61 -4.79
N GLY A 67 2.22 15.54 -4.93
CA GLY A 67 1.38 15.98 -3.80
C GLY A 67 0.50 14.86 -3.24
N LEU A 68 -0.02 14.00 -4.12
CA LEU A 68 -0.74 12.79 -3.72
C LEU A 68 0.16 11.82 -2.96
N ALA A 69 1.38 11.58 -3.43
CA ALA A 69 2.35 10.69 -2.77
C ALA A 69 2.72 11.19 -1.36
N ILE A 70 2.90 12.49 -1.15
CA ILE A 70 3.13 13.07 0.20
C ILE A 70 1.94 12.79 1.11
N SER A 71 0.74 13.16 0.66
CA SER A 71 -0.50 12.97 1.44
C SER A 71 -0.70 11.50 1.81
N TRP A 72 -0.30 10.61 0.91
CA TRP A 72 -0.35 9.17 1.09
C TRP A 72 0.64 8.66 2.13
N ILE A 73 1.89 9.14 2.10
CA ILE A 73 2.91 8.79 3.08
C ILE A 73 2.45 9.20 4.48
N ILE A 74 1.95 10.43 4.65
CA ILE A 74 1.45 10.93 5.94
C ILE A 74 0.31 10.03 6.45
N SER A 75 -0.65 9.69 5.58
CA SER A 75 -1.76 8.80 5.96
C SER A 75 -1.28 7.39 6.35
N THR A 76 -0.24 6.88 5.67
CA THR A 76 0.33 5.57 5.98
C THR A 76 1.05 5.57 7.33
N ILE A 77 1.80 6.63 7.63
CA ILE A 77 2.50 6.81 8.92
C ILE A 77 1.48 6.87 10.06
N GLN A 78 0.41 7.67 9.94
CA GLN A 78 -0.62 7.78 10.98
C GLN A 78 -1.30 6.44 11.29
N VAL A 79 -1.58 5.64 10.26
CA VAL A 79 -2.15 4.30 10.44
C VAL A 79 -1.13 3.36 11.11
N PHE A 80 0.15 3.49 10.76
CA PHE A 80 1.24 2.66 11.26
C PHE A 80 1.58 2.94 12.73
N GLU A 81 1.68 4.22 13.14
CA GLU A 81 1.99 4.61 14.51
C GLU A 81 1.03 3.95 15.52
N GLY A 82 -0.28 3.94 15.22
CA GLY A 82 -1.26 3.28 16.09
C GLY A 82 -1.11 1.76 16.17
N VAL A 83 -0.53 1.12 15.16
CA VAL A 83 -0.25 -0.34 15.19
C VAL A 83 1.08 -0.64 15.85
N GLU A 84 2.08 0.23 15.69
CA GLU A 84 3.37 0.13 16.38
C GLU A 84 3.21 0.30 17.90
N GLU A 85 2.37 1.23 18.35
CA GLU A 85 2.02 1.39 19.77
C GLU A 85 1.43 0.09 20.36
N ILE A 86 0.47 -0.53 19.65
CA ILE A 86 -0.15 -1.81 20.06
C ILE A 86 0.87 -2.96 20.03
N SER A 87 1.77 -2.97 19.05
CA SER A 87 2.83 -3.98 18.95
C SER A 87 3.88 -3.82 20.06
N GLY A 88 4.21 -2.58 20.43
CA GLY A 88 5.10 -2.28 21.55
C GLY A 88 4.53 -2.75 22.89
N GLU A 89 3.24 -2.47 23.15
CA GLU A 89 2.52 -2.96 24.34
C GLU A 89 2.49 -4.51 24.45
N LEU A 90 2.65 -5.20 23.31
CA LEU A 90 2.75 -6.67 23.21
C LEU A 90 4.16 -7.21 23.44
N GLU A 91 5.20 -6.48 23.04
CA GLU A 91 6.60 -6.94 23.12
C GLU A 91 7.29 -6.56 24.44
N GLU A 92 6.83 -5.51 25.12
CA GLU A 92 7.45 -5.01 26.36
C GLU A 92 7.15 -5.87 27.61
N SER A 93 6.24 -6.87 27.50
CA SER A 93 5.85 -7.71 28.62
C SER A 93 6.52 -9.09 28.59
N ASP A 94 7.53 -9.27 29.45
CA ASP A 94 8.18 -10.55 29.78
C ASP A 94 7.33 -11.40 30.77
N ASP A 95 6.11 -10.95 31.08
CA ASP A 95 5.16 -11.57 32.03
C ASP A 95 4.09 -12.38 31.28
N PRO A 96 3.58 -13.50 31.83
CA PRO A 96 2.60 -14.35 31.15
C PRO A 96 1.32 -13.55 30.86
N VAL A 97 1.10 -13.26 29.58
CA VAL A 97 0.03 -12.39 29.10
C VAL A 97 -1.33 -12.94 29.53
N SER A 98 -2.06 -12.18 30.37
CA SER A 98 -3.41 -12.53 30.81
C SER A 98 -4.43 -12.43 29.66
N GLU A 99 -5.45 -13.29 29.68
CA GLU A 99 -6.51 -13.33 28.65
C GLU A 99 -7.24 -11.98 28.50
N ASP A 100 -7.45 -11.29 29.61
CA ASP A 100 -8.10 -9.97 29.65
C ASP A 100 -7.27 -8.91 28.88
N ARG A 101 -5.94 -8.99 28.97
CA ARG A 101 -5.05 -8.05 28.29
C ARG A 101 -5.00 -8.29 26.78
N ILE A 102 -4.97 -9.57 26.36
CA ILE A 102 -5.05 -9.94 24.94
C ILE A 102 -6.39 -9.48 24.35
N THR A 103 -7.48 -9.66 25.09
CA THR A 103 -8.82 -9.20 24.68
C THR A 103 -8.86 -7.68 24.57
N CYS A 104 -8.30 -6.95 25.53
CA CYS A 104 -8.21 -5.49 25.50
C CYS A 104 -7.43 -4.99 24.26
N LEU A 105 -6.28 -5.60 23.96
CA LEU A 105 -5.45 -5.26 22.80
C LEU A 105 -6.17 -5.56 21.47
N MET A 106 -6.89 -6.69 21.38
CA MET A 106 -7.73 -7.00 20.23
C MET A 106 -8.84 -5.96 20.03
N VAL A 107 -9.50 -5.52 21.11
CA VAL A 107 -10.54 -4.48 21.04
C VAL A 107 -9.95 -3.12 20.63
N LYS A 108 -8.78 -2.72 21.17
CA LYS A 108 -8.07 -1.51 20.72
C LYS A 108 -7.74 -1.58 19.22
N MET A 109 -7.20 -2.71 18.76
CA MET A 109 -6.88 -2.92 17.34
C MET A 109 -8.13 -2.89 16.44
N LEU A 110 -9.23 -3.48 16.91
CA LEU A 110 -10.51 -3.46 16.20
C LEU A 110 -11.07 -2.04 16.07
N ALA A 111 -11.03 -1.25 17.15
CA ALA A 111 -11.47 0.14 17.14
C ALA A 111 -10.58 1.01 16.22
N HIS A 112 -9.27 0.79 16.26
CA HIS A 112 -8.32 1.46 15.36
C HIS A 112 -8.58 1.11 13.89
N TYR A 113 -8.80 -0.18 13.59
CA TYR A 113 -9.15 -0.63 12.25
C TYR A 113 -10.48 -0.02 11.79
N ARG A 114 -11.53 0.00 12.63
CA ARG A 114 -12.83 0.58 12.29
C ARG A 114 -12.72 2.06 11.92
N ASN A 115 -11.94 2.84 12.66
CA ASN A 115 -11.72 4.25 12.36
C ASN A 115 -10.91 4.48 11.07
N ASN A 116 -10.06 3.52 10.68
CA ASN A 116 -9.17 3.64 9.52
C ASN A 116 -9.59 2.79 8.32
N GLN A 117 -10.72 2.07 8.39
CA GLN A 117 -11.18 1.13 7.36
C GLN A 117 -11.33 1.79 5.98
N ALA A 118 -11.87 3.02 5.94
CA ALA A 118 -12.01 3.77 4.70
C ALA A 118 -10.64 4.10 4.07
N THR A 119 -9.66 4.45 4.89
CA THR A 119 -8.28 4.72 4.47
C THR A 119 -7.62 3.44 3.95
N ILE A 120 -7.76 2.32 4.67
CA ILE A 120 -7.21 1.01 4.27
C ILE A 120 -7.83 0.53 2.94
N ARG A 121 -9.14 0.68 2.75
CA ARG A 121 -9.80 0.35 1.47
C ARG A 121 -9.29 1.21 0.31
N ARG A 122 -9.08 2.51 0.54
CA ARG A 122 -8.43 3.37 -0.46
C ARG A 122 -7.02 2.90 -0.76
N MET A 123 -6.26 2.49 0.27
CA MET A 123 -4.91 1.96 0.11
C MET A 123 -4.86 0.74 -0.81
N ILE A 124 -5.77 -0.22 -0.61
CA ILE A 124 -5.91 -1.39 -1.50
C ILE A 124 -6.15 -0.95 -2.95
N LEU A 125 -7.09 -0.03 -3.16
CA LEU A 125 -7.52 0.37 -4.49
C LEU A 125 -6.40 1.07 -5.27
N VAL A 126 -5.69 2.00 -4.62
CA VAL A 126 -4.57 2.74 -5.22
C VAL A 126 -3.37 1.84 -5.46
N SER A 127 -3.01 0.95 -4.51
CA SER A 127 -1.91 0.00 -4.73
C SER A 127 -2.23 -0.99 -5.85
N THR A 128 -3.49 -1.41 -6.00
CA THR A 128 -3.92 -2.25 -7.12
C THR A 128 -3.82 -1.50 -8.45
N LEU A 129 -4.37 -0.28 -8.51
CA LEU A 129 -4.37 0.54 -9.71
C LEU A 129 -2.94 0.91 -10.12
N GLY A 130 -2.12 1.33 -9.15
CA GLY A 130 -0.70 1.62 -9.32
C GLY A 130 0.07 0.39 -9.83
N GLY A 131 -0.17 -0.78 -9.23
CA GLY A 131 0.41 -2.04 -9.69
C GLY A 131 0.11 -2.34 -11.16
N TYR A 132 -1.14 -2.18 -11.59
CA TYR A 132 -1.51 -2.34 -13.00
C TYR A 132 -0.87 -1.28 -13.91
N CYS A 133 -0.82 -0.02 -13.47
CA CYS A 133 -0.17 1.05 -14.22
C CYS A 133 1.33 0.77 -14.41
N PHE A 134 2.05 0.40 -13.36
CA PHE A 134 3.48 0.06 -13.43
C PHE A 134 3.72 -1.22 -14.24
N PHE A 135 2.82 -2.19 -14.18
CA PHE A 135 2.89 -3.40 -15.00
C PHE A 135 2.75 -3.06 -16.49
N ALA A 136 1.75 -2.24 -16.85
CA ALA A 136 1.56 -1.77 -18.22
C ALA A 136 2.76 -0.94 -18.70
N LEU A 137 3.27 -0.04 -17.85
CA LEU A 137 4.46 0.76 -18.13
C LEU A 137 5.67 -0.14 -18.39
N GLY A 138 5.89 -1.15 -17.54
CA GLY A 138 6.96 -2.13 -17.69
C GLY A 138 6.89 -2.88 -19.02
N ILE A 139 5.69 -3.30 -19.44
CA ILE A 139 5.47 -3.92 -20.76
C ILE A 139 5.81 -2.95 -21.89
N LEU A 140 5.33 -1.71 -21.83
CA LEU A 140 5.60 -0.70 -22.87
C LEU A 140 7.09 -0.40 -22.99
N THR A 141 7.79 -0.19 -21.87
CA THR A 141 9.24 0.01 -21.85
C THR A 141 10.01 -1.23 -22.33
N SER A 142 9.45 -2.42 -22.12
CA SER A 142 10.03 -3.65 -22.67
C SER A 142 9.88 -3.72 -24.18
N LEU A 143 8.73 -3.31 -24.72
CA LEU A 143 8.48 -3.29 -26.17
C LEU A 143 9.35 -2.25 -26.90
N GLU A 144 9.63 -1.10 -26.29
CA GLU A 144 10.58 -0.12 -26.83
C GLU A 144 12.01 -0.69 -26.95
N ALA A 145 12.38 -1.63 -26.08
CA ALA A 145 13.65 -2.35 -26.19
C ALA A 145 13.69 -3.36 -27.36
N PHE A 146 12.52 -3.74 -27.91
CA PHE A 146 12.38 -4.70 -29.01
C PHE A 146 11.90 -4.00 -30.30
N VAL A 147 12.82 -3.35 -31.03
CA VAL A 147 12.51 -2.93 -32.41
C VAL A 147 12.72 -4.13 -33.34
N ILE A 148 11.63 -4.71 -33.84
CA ILE A 148 11.66 -5.73 -34.89
C ILE A 148 11.77 -5.01 -36.24
N THR A 149 12.99 -4.96 -36.79
CA THR A 149 13.23 -4.49 -38.16
C THR A 149 13.14 -5.65 -39.16
N SER A 150 12.89 -5.35 -40.44
CA SER A 150 12.79 -6.34 -41.52
C SER A 150 14.04 -7.19 -41.73
N ASP A 151 15.20 -6.77 -41.21
CA ASP A 151 16.49 -7.47 -41.32
C ASP A 151 16.88 -8.28 -40.07
N GLY A 152 16.03 -8.35 -39.03
CA GLY A 152 16.26 -9.13 -37.81
C GLY A 152 15.93 -8.37 -36.51
N ILE A 153 16.14 -9.05 -35.37
CA ILE A 153 16.00 -8.48 -34.03
C ILE A 153 17.22 -7.60 -33.76
N SER A 154 17.06 -6.28 -33.80
CA SER A 154 18.12 -5.34 -33.42
C SER A 154 17.94 -4.92 -31.95
N PHE A 155 18.97 -5.13 -31.13
CA PHE A 155 19.04 -4.56 -29.78
C PHE A 155 19.65 -3.17 -29.87
N THR A 156 18.91 -2.12 -29.49
CA THR A 156 19.46 -0.76 -29.39
C THR A 156 20.40 -0.68 -28.18
N LEU A 157 21.67 -0.29 -28.39
CA LEU A 157 22.71 -0.21 -27.34
C LEU A 157 22.51 0.90 -26.29
N ASP A 158 21.49 1.76 -26.46
CA ASP A 158 20.94 2.60 -25.36
C ASP A 158 20.26 1.76 -24.24
N SER A 159 20.16 0.44 -24.46
CA SER A 159 19.57 -0.58 -23.58
C SER A 159 20.14 -0.70 -22.17
N LEU A 160 21.32 -0.14 -21.86
CA LEU A 160 21.92 -0.35 -20.54
C LEU A 160 21.10 0.29 -19.40
N LEU A 161 20.37 1.37 -19.69
CA LEU A 161 19.46 2.02 -18.74
C LEU A 161 18.07 1.37 -18.70
N VAL A 162 17.67 0.71 -19.79
CA VAL A 162 16.33 0.13 -19.96
C VAL A 162 16.17 -1.14 -19.13
N ILE A 163 17.22 -1.96 -19.00
CA ILE A 163 17.18 -3.19 -18.19
C ILE A 163 16.96 -2.88 -16.69
N PRO A 164 17.72 -1.98 -16.04
CA PRO A 164 17.43 -1.56 -14.67
C PRO A 164 16.04 -0.95 -14.50
N ALA A 165 15.59 -0.13 -15.45
CA ALA A 165 14.26 0.49 -15.40
C ALA A 165 13.12 -0.55 -15.50
N MET A 166 13.30 -1.58 -16.33
CA MET A 166 12.35 -2.69 -16.47
C MET A 166 12.28 -3.54 -15.19
N ILE A 167 13.45 -3.89 -14.61
CA ILE A 167 13.50 -4.65 -13.35
C ILE A 167 12.83 -3.84 -12.23
N LEU A 168 13.09 -2.54 -12.17
CA LEU A 168 12.53 -1.65 -11.18
C LEU A 168 11.00 -1.54 -11.33
N THR A 169 10.49 -1.29 -12.54
CA THR A 169 9.04 -1.17 -12.80
C THR A 169 8.28 -2.48 -12.54
N ILE A 170 8.82 -3.63 -12.93
CA ILE A 170 8.23 -4.95 -12.65
C ILE A 170 8.27 -5.25 -11.15
N GLY A 171 9.39 -4.95 -10.47
CA GLY A 171 9.53 -5.11 -9.03
C GLY A 171 8.50 -4.29 -8.25
N ILE A 172 8.30 -3.03 -8.66
CA ILE A 172 7.26 -2.15 -8.10
C ILE A 172 5.86 -2.73 -8.34
N ALA A 173 5.57 -3.19 -9.55
CA ALA A 173 4.27 -3.78 -9.87
C ALA A 173 3.97 -5.00 -8.99
N LEU A 174 4.95 -5.90 -8.82
CA LEU A 174 4.82 -7.08 -7.96
C LEU A 174 4.59 -6.70 -6.50
N VAL A 175 5.38 -5.78 -5.96
CA VAL A 175 5.23 -5.32 -4.57
C VAL A 175 3.86 -4.67 -4.35
N SER A 176 3.39 -3.87 -5.30
CA SER A 176 2.11 -3.18 -5.22
C SER A 176 0.92 -4.15 -5.25
N LEU A 177 0.98 -5.15 -6.13
CA LEU A 177 -0.05 -6.19 -6.24
C LEU A 177 -0.05 -7.12 -5.01
N LEU A 178 1.14 -7.48 -4.52
CA LEU A 178 1.28 -8.30 -3.32
C LEU A 178 0.72 -7.56 -2.08
N SER A 179 1.08 -6.29 -1.92
CA SER A 179 0.57 -5.42 -0.86
C SER A 179 -0.96 -5.32 -0.90
N SER A 180 -1.54 -5.08 -2.08
CA SER A 180 -2.99 -5.06 -2.28
C SER A 180 -3.64 -6.38 -1.88
N HIS A 181 -3.09 -7.52 -2.34
CA HIS A 181 -3.66 -8.82 -2.03
C HIS A 181 -3.67 -9.09 -0.52
N THR A 182 -2.56 -8.83 0.17
CA THR A 182 -2.47 -9.03 1.62
C THR A 182 -3.39 -8.08 2.38
N PHE A 183 -3.46 -6.80 2.01
CA PHE A 183 -4.41 -5.86 2.61
C PHE A 183 -5.86 -6.30 2.40
N SER A 184 -6.21 -6.84 1.23
CA SER A 184 -7.58 -7.28 0.95
C SER A 184 -7.99 -8.47 1.83
N GLN A 185 -7.08 -9.42 2.04
CA GLN A 185 -7.32 -10.58 2.93
C GLN A 185 -7.44 -10.14 4.39
N PHE A 186 -6.56 -9.24 4.83
CA PHE A 186 -6.62 -8.66 6.17
C PHE A 186 -7.95 -7.93 6.36
N ALA A 187 -8.29 -7.01 5.45
CA ALA A 187 -9.52 -6.24 5.53
C ALA A 187 -10.77 -7.13 5.54
N ALA A 188 -10.82 -8.18 4.70
CA ALA A 188 -11.93 -9.13 4.70
C ALA A 188 -12.08 -9.88 6.03
N THR A 189 -10.97 -10.25 6.68
CA THR A 189 -10.98 -10.94 7.97
C THR A 189 -11.49 -10.03 9.08
N TRP A 190 -11.04 -8.77 9.11
CA TRP A 190 -11.43 -7.80 10.13
C TRP A 190 -12.84 -7.24 9.91
N ASP A 191 -13.24 -7.01 8.66
CA ASP A 191 -14.61 -6.63 8.32
C ASP A 191 -15.60 -7.70 8.81
N ARG A 192 -15.28 -8.98 8.61
CA ARG A 192 -16.08 -10.09 9.11
C ARG A 192 -16.15 -10.12 10.65
N ARG A 193 -15.04 -9.87 11.35
CA ARG A 193 -15.02 -9.80 12.83
C ARG A 193 -15.88 -8.65 13.35
N ILE A 194 -15.85 -7.48 12.68
CA ILE A 194 -16.72 -6.34 13.04
C ILE A 194 -18.19 -6.71 12.84
N GLU A 195 -18.55 -7.33 11.71
CA GLU A 195 -19.93 -7.73 11.43
C GLU A 195 -20.46 -8.74 12.46
N GLU A 196 -19.64 -9.73 12.84
CA GLU A 196 -19.98 -10.70 13.88
C GLU A 196 -20.20 -10.02 15.26
N ILE A 197 -19.39 -9.02 15.60
CA ILE A 197 -19.52 -8.25 16.85
C ILE A 197 -20.75 -7.34 16.83
N ASP A 198 -21.00 -6.62 15.74
CA ASP A 198 -22.18 -5.76 15.59
C ASP A 198 -23.49 -6.58 15.67
N ALA A 199 -23.49 -7.78 15.08
CA ALA A 199 -24.63 -8.71 15.17
C ALA A 199 -24.83 -9.23 16.61
N ALA A 200 -23.75 -9.51 17.34
CA ALA A 200 -23.81 -9.91 18.74
C ALA A 200 -24.30 -8.76 19.64
N GLU A 201 -23.82 -7.53 19.42
CA GLU A 201 -24.28 -6.33 20.14
C GLU A 201 -25.76 -6.05 19.89
N CYS A 202 -26.23 -6.17 18.64
CA CYS A 202 -27.63 -6.02 18.28
C CYS A 202 -28.51 -7.06 18.99
N THR A 203 -28.06 -8.31 19.04
CA THR A 203 -28.74 -9.39 19.76
C THR A 203 -28.77 -9.12 21.27
N LEU A 204 -27.68 -8.60 21.83
CA LEU A 204 -27.58 -8.24 23.24
C LEU A 204 -28.52 -7.07 23.59
N LYS A 205 -28.54 -6.00 22.78
CA LYS A 205 -29.43 -4.84 22.97
C LYS A 205 -30.90 -5.25 22.92
N LYS A 206 -31.26 -6.09 21.97
CA LYS A 206 -32.60 -6.68 21.85
C LYS A 206 -32.98 -7.51 23.09
N ASN A 207 -32.07 -8.33 23.60
CA ASN A 207 -32.31 -9.15 24.80
C ASN A 207 -32.37 -8.32 26.10
N LEU A 208 -31.69 -7.18 26.14
CA LEU A 208 -31.69 -6.25 27.27
C LEU A 208 -32.84 -5.23 27.21
N GLY A 209 -33.67 -5.25 26.16
CA GLY A 209 -34.79 -4.33 25.98
C GLY A 209 -34.37 -2.88 25.71
N LEU A 210 -33.14 -2.65 25.25
CA LEU A 210 -32.59 -1.31 24.99
C LEU A 210 -32.94 -0.78 23.58
N ASP A 211 -33.76 -1.50 22.82
CA ASP A 211 -34.22 -1.10 21.48
C ASP A 211 -35.45 -0.16 21.49
N GLU A 212 -35.99 0.19 22.67
CA GLU A 212 -37.10 1.14 22.84
C GLU A 212 -36.74 2.30 23.78
N SER A 213 -36.11 3.35 23.24
CA SER A 213 -36.20 4.72 23.77
C SER A 213 -35.84 5.76 22.71
#